data_AF-W9X913-F1
#
_entry.id   AF-W9X913-F1
#
_cell.length_a   1.000
_cell.length_b   1.000
_cell.length_c   1.000
_cell.angle_alpha   90.00
_cell.angle_beta   90.00
_cell.angle_gamma   90.00
#
_symmetry.space_group_name_H-M   'P 1'
#
loop_
_entity.id
_entity.type
_entity.pdbx_description
1 polymer ?
#
loop_
_entity_poly.entity_id
_entity_poly.type
_entity_poly.pdbx_seq_one_letter_code
_entity_poly.pdbx_strand_id
1 'polypeptide(L)'
;MDSPLTQLLRPDSFEPKIVQLYLHLFNVLANEDVDDAVPSEGFWREFFLLKPDKQRLYDILEPLTAFDLLHMQAQTQAFFKRAVLESGSGVCPRNENALENLTAFLCAVFTKRYTNPNTDVIEVLAGLDAIDRLMSDLVQSLESIIRQEAQETIRTRALRTVLALVSGGFHTSLVSYFMHRDLFSALMKYVHDIHDKPAHGLDAFIVIGILSSYNKFESQNVYHNRLEDFVNEDTIRLLVHNFARAAAAIRDQYVAVQDDYPVPWSFSSTLAMVGLRGLSADAKKPLPPTEEEAKRLFTSLPHENAACILPLYSFVHANKLFAANLLNMSVDKDKEAPFSAFLSSTSYISHHAYRGPRQATYATLSLLSIRIMVEDSVLAKRICSADSKRVIRLCRQRPPHLPLITSARVPATAILDICTDTLSHNLRKRLDVHLYGLALGIMLRIVTYLEQSKSRLQHHWAYIWGSLLSLMRFLTQYADELKHLRGIREDLCGTLASLAAFCLSKGDAFLPDPASFDDLFYKLIEANDVLPRFKQAYSDPSPRFDAVNRSIDALMNVSSHYHELLKAQHGRKTHQSPAAIQKVIKEGYETLNLEADEDFGRWERWRENRWKAELKKTIRVAVEDSRILSLKG
;
A
#
# COMPACT_ATOMS: atom_id res chain seq x y z
N MET A 1 68.46 27.69 -17.85
CA MET A 1 67.03 28.00 -18.07
C MET A 1 66.30 26.68 -17.92
N ASP A 2 65.96 26.34 -16.69
CA ASP A 2 65.35 25.06 -16.35
C ASP A 2 63.82 25.22 -16.32
N SER A 3 63.14 24.33 -17.05
CA SER A 3 61.70 24.32 -17.25
C SER A 3 60.98 23.91 -15.94
N PRO A 4 59.98 24.68 -15.45
CA PRO A 4 59.24 24.33 -14.24
C PRO A 4 57.99 23.54 -14.64
N LEU A 5 58.14 22.26 -14.94
CA LEU A 5 57.03 21.33 -15.10
C LEU A 5 57.29 20.07 -14.29
N THR A 6 57.12 20.18 -12.98
CA THR A 6 56.93 19.02 -12.11
C THR A 6 55.62 18.35 -12.51
N GLN A 7 55.72 17.18 -13.16
CA GLN A 7 54.58 16.28 -13.33
C GLN A 7 54.07 15.88 -11.95
N LEU A 8 52.95 16.46 -11.52
CA LEU A 8 52.18 15.93 -10.41
C LEU A 8 51.72 14.52 -10.78
N LEU A 9 52.10 13.55 -9.95
CA LEU A 9 51.64 12.17 -10.02
C LEU A 9 50.11 12.17 -10.12
N ARG A 10 49.56 11.48 -11.14
CA ARG A 10 48.11 11.33 -11.27
C ARG A 10 47.58 10.63 -10.01
N PRO A 11 46.57 11.18 -9.32
CA PRO A 11 45.95 10.48 -8.19
C PRO A 11 45.30 9.18 -8.68
N ASP A 12 45.40 8.12 -7.87
CA ASP A 12 44.90 6.77 -8.19
C ASP A 12 43.37 6.69 -8.35
N SER A 13 42.65 7.74 -7.96
CA SER A 13 41.25 7.97 -8.31
C SER A 13 40.96 9.46 -8.50
N PHE A 14 40.33 9.84 -9.60
CA PHE A 14 39.81 11.20 -9.78
C PHE A 14 38.54 11.39 -8.96
N GLU A 15 38.66 11.94 -7.75
CA GLU A 15 37.49 12.38 -7.00
C GLU A 15 36.99 13.73 -7.51
N PRO A 16 35.68 13.89 -7.78
CA PRO A 16 35.11 15.16 -8.19
C PRO A 16 35.39 16.26 -7.15
N LYS A 17 35.73 17.47 -7.61
CA LYS A 17 36.05 18.60 -6.72
C LYS A 17 34.94 18.90 -5.69
N ILE A 18 33.68 18.68 -6.06
CA ILE A 18 32.55 18.86 -5.13
C ILE A 18 32.64 17.94 -3.91
N VAL A 19 33.16 16.72 -4.06
CA VAL A 19 33.34 15.77 -2.95
C VAL A 19 34.39 16.28 -1.97
N GLN A 20 35.47 16.89 -2.49
CA GLN A 20 36.48 17.54 -1.65
C GLN A 20 35.90 18.71 -0.85
N LEU A 21 34.97 19.48 -1.42
CA LEU A 21 34.28 20.55 -0.71
C LEU A 21 33.32 20.02 0.36
N TYR A 22 32.64 18.90 0.12
CA TYR A 22 31.83 18.23 1.15
C TYR A 22 32.70 17.78 2.33
N LEU A 23 33.82 17.12 2.05
CA LEU A 23 34.76 16.67 3.10
C LEU A 23 35.38 17.86 3.84
N HIS A 24 35.71 18.93 3.14
CA HIS A 24 36.22 20.13 3.79
C HIS A 24 35.19 20.73 4.75
N LEU A 25 33.92 20.82 4.35
CA LEU A 25 32.86 21.39 5.17
C LEU A 25 32.48 20.52 6.38
N PHE A 26 32.28 19.22 6.18
CA PHE A 26 31.72 18.33 7.21
C PHE A 26 32.75 17.50 7.96
N ASN A 27 34.03 17.56 7.59
CA ASN A 27 35.09 16.83 8.27
C ASN A 27 36.25 17.74 8.70
N VAL A 28 36.77 18.58 7.80
CA VAL A 28 37.90 19.46 8.15
C VAL A 28 37.44 20.59 9.07
N LEU A 29 36.54 21.46 8.58
CA LEU A 29 36.05 22.62 9.33
C LEU A 29 35.26 22.25 10.59
N ALA A 30 34.71 21.04 10.64
CA ALA A 30 33.98 20.56 11.81
C ALA A 30 34.90 20.09 12.95
N ASN A 31 36.17 19.78 12.65
CA ASN A 31 37.17 19.32 13.63
C ASN A 31 38.25 20.38 13.92
N GLU A 32 38.12 21.60 13.36
CA GLU A 32 39.02 22.71 13.69
C GLU A 32 38.62 23.33 15.03
N ASP A 33 39.60 23.56 15.93
CA ASP A 33 39.42 24.13 17.28
C ASP A 33 38.96 25.61 17.29
N VAL A 34 38.57 26.16 16.13
CA VAL A 34 38.03 27.52 16.01
C VAL A 34 36.51 27.41 16.05
N ASP A 35 35.91 27.79 17.19
CA ASP A 35 34.47 27.97 17.31
C ASP A 35 33.95 28.84 16.14
N ASP A 36 32.94 28.35 15.42
CA ASP A 36 32.28 29.03 14.29
C ASP A 36 33.12 29.29 13.02
N ALA A 37 33.98 28.36 12.59
CA ALA A 37 34.67 28.43 11.30
C ALA A 37 33.68 28.40 10.10
N VAL A 38 33.15 29.56 9.71
CA VAL A 38 32.24 29.70 8.56
C VAL A 38 33.03 29.79 7.25
N PRO A 39 32.68 29.01 6.21
CA PRO A 39 33.36 29.09 4.92
C PRO A 39 33.23 30.47 4.24
N SER A 40 34.27 30.87 3.49
CA SER A 40 34.29 32.12 2.75
C SER A 40 33.24 32.20 1.62
N GLU A 41 32.91 33.40 1.15
CA GLU A 41 32.04 33.58 -0.03
C GLU A 41 32.59 32.91 -1.29
N GLY A 42 33.92 32.83 -1.44
CA GLY A 42 34.55 32.12 -2.55
C GLY A 42 34.24 30.62 -2.54
N PHE A 43 34.26 30.02 -1.34
CA PHE A 43 33.90 28.61 -1.13
C PHE A 43 32.45 28.35 -1.56
N TRP A 44 31.48 29.14 -1.08
CA TRP A 44 30.07 28.91 -1.40
C TRP A 44 29.75 29.10 -2.88
N ARG A 45 30.37 30.10 -3.52
CA ARG A 45 30.22 30.31 -4.97
C ARG A 45 30.69 29.11 -5.77
N GLU A 46 31.82 28.53 -5.38
CA GLU A 46 32.34 27.33 -6.02
C GLU A 46 31.45 26.11 -5.73
N PHE A 47 31.05 25.93 -4.47
CA PHE A 47 30.22 24.83 -3.99
C PHE A 47 28.95 24.66 -4.81
N PHE A 48 28.18 25.74 -5.00
CA PHE A 48 26.91 25.69 -5.73
C PHE A 48 27.07 25.80 -7.25
N LEU A 49 28.25 26.15 -7.76
CA LEU A 49 28.53 26.14 -9.19
C LEU A 49 28.78 24.72 -9.71
N LEU A 50 29.42 23.86 -8.91
CA LEU A 50 29.75 22.50 -9.28
C LEU A 50 28.52 21.59 -9.28
N LYS A 51 28.51 20.61 -10.18
CA LYS A 51 27.46 19.59 -10.23
C LYS A 51 27.49 18.76 -8.94
N PRO A 52 26.37 18.65 -8.21
CA PRO A 52 26.32 17.92 -6.94
C PRO A 52 26.41 16.41 -7.14
N ASP A 53 26.93 15.74 -6.13
CA ASP A 53 26.87 14.28 -5.99
C ASP A 53 26.05 13.94 -4.74
N LYS A 54 24.74 13.76 -4.95
CA LYS A 54 23.76 13.50 -3.87
C LYS A 54 24.13 12.26 -3.04
N GLN A 55 24.54 11.18 -3.72
CA GLN A 55 24.85 9.93 -3.04
C GLN A 55 26.10 10.10 -2.19
N ARG A 56 27.16 10.74 -2.72
CA ARG A 56 28.38 10.98 -1.94
C ARG A 56 28.15 11.91 -0.76
N LEU A 57 27.35 12.97 -0.91
CA LEU A 57 27.00 13.84 0.22
C LEU A 57 26.25 13.05 1.31
N TYR A 58 25.29 12.22 0.90
CA TYR A 58 24.59 11.34 1.84
C TYR A 58 25.55 10.34 2.52
N ASP A 59 26.42 9.66 1.76
CA ASP A 59 27.37 8.67 2.28
C ASP A 59 28.41 9.29 3.25
N ILE A 60 28.74 10.58 3.10
CA ILE A 60 29.60 11.31 4.04
C ILE A 60 28.88 11.56 5.37
N LEU A 61 27.59 11.89 5.32
CA LEU A 61 26.79 12.25 6.49
C LEU A 61 26.14 11.03 7.16
N GLU A 62 25.88 9.94 6.43
CA GLU A 62 25.22 8.73 6.93
C GLU A 62 25.91 8.07 8.14
N PRO A 63 27.26 7.99 8.21
CA PRO A 63 27.95 7.39 9.35
C PRO A 63 27.85 8.23 10.63
N LEU A 64 27.60 9.54 10.51
CA LEU A 64 27.54 10.46 11.65
C LEU A 64 26.32 10.18 12.53
N THR A 65 26.47 10.28 13.84
CA THR A 65 25.37 10.17 14.79
C THR A 65 24.62 11.50 14.94
N ALA A 66 23.46 11.47 15.59
CA ALA A 66 22.74 12.70 15.95
C ALA A 66 23.61 13.64 16.82
N PHE A 67 24.43 13.07 17.70
CA PHE A 67 25.34 13.83 18.56
C PHE A 67 26.45 14.51 17.75
N ASP A 68 27.04 13.80 16.79
CA ASP A 68 28.08 14.36 15.94
C ASP A 68 27.54 15.54 15.12
N LEU A 69 26.32 15.42 14.57
CA LEU A 69 25.67 16.52 13.85
C LEU A 69 25.38 17.74 14.74
N LEU A 70 25.00 17.52 16.00
CA LEU A 70 24.83 18.60 16.97
C LEU A 70 26.17 19.26 17.33
N HIS A 71 27.26 18.50 17.37
CA HIS A 71 28.59 19.05 17.62
C HIS A 71 29.08 19.94 16.46
N MET A 72 28.74 19.59 15.21
CA MET A 72 29.05 20.39 14.02
C MET A 72 27.89 21.32 13.57
N GLN A 73 27.06 21.76 14.52
CA GLN A 73 25.86 22.55 14.20
C GLN A 73 26.18 23.85 13.46
N ALA A 74 27.33 24.48 13.70
CA ALA A 74 27.71 25.70 12.99
C ALA A 74 27.84 25.48 11.47
N GLN A 75 28.44 24.35 11.07
CA GLN A 75 28.67 23.97 9.67
C GLN A 75 27.36 23.51 9.02
N THR A 76 26.55 22.72 9.72
CA THR A 76 25.24 22.27 9.20
C THR A 76 24.27 23.43 9.05
N GLN A 77 24.22 24.36 10.01
CA GLN A 77 23.41 25.58 9.94
C GLN A 77 23.88 26.51 8.82
N ALA A 78 25.20 26.72 8.67
CA ALA A 78 25.76 27.53 7.59
C ALA A 78 25.42 26.95 6.22
N PHE A 79 25.56 25.63 6.05
CA PHE A 79 25.16 24.91 4.85
C PHE A 79 23.68 25.08 4.54
N PHE A 80 22.81 24.81 5.52
CA PHE A 80 21.36 24.88 5.32
C PHE A 80 20.92 26.29 4.95
N LYS A 81 21.37 27.31 5.71
CA LYS A 81 21.10 28.72 5.44
C LYS A 81 21.53 29.12 4.03
N ARG A 82 22.73 28.72 3.59
CA ARG A 82 23.21 29.08 2.25
C ARG A 82 22.48 28.32 1.15
N ALA A 83 22.18 27.04 1.34
CA ALA A 83 21.41 26.26 0.38
C ALA A 83 19.99 26.82 0.18
N VAL A 84 19.32 27.25 1.26
CA VAL A 84 18.02 27.94 1.18
C VAL A 84 18.14 29.21 0.33
N LEU A 85 19.11 30.07 0.62
CA LEU A 85 19.34 31.32 -0.13
C LEU A 85 19.60 31.07 -1.62
N GLU A 86 20.51 30.15 -1.95
CA GLU A 86 20.89 29.87 -3.34
C GLU A 86 19.77 29.17 -4.10
N SER A 87 18.97 28.32 -3.45
CA SER A 87 17.80 27.68 -4.06
C SER A 87 16.75 28.69 -4.54
N GLY A 88 16.57 29.79 -3.81
CA GLY A 88 15.65 30.88 -4.14
C GLY A 88 16.26 31.97 -5.04
N SER A 89 17.52 31.85 -5.45
CA SER A 89 18.25 32.92 -6.17
C SER A 89 17.77 33.17 -7.61
N GLY A 90 17.11 32.17 -8.23
CA GLY A 90 16.74 32.21 -9.65
C GLY A 90 17.92 32.09 -10.64
N VAL A 91 19.15 31.86 -10.15
CA VAL A 91 20.35 31.80 -10.98
C VAL A 91 20.74 30.34 -11.28
N CYS A 92 20.60 29.91 -12.54
CA CYS A 92 21.05 28.60 -13.01
C CYS A 92 22.58 28.57 -13.23
N PRO A 93 23.31 27.49 -12.87
CA PRO A 93 22.84 26.23 -12.28
C PRO A 93 22.81 26.21 -10.73
N ARG A 94 23.10 27.34 -10.07
CA ARG A 94 23.26 27.42 -8.61
C ARG A 94 22.01 27.00 -7.86
N ASN A 95 20.86 27.52 -8.27
CA ASN A 95 19.57 27.19 -7.67
C ASN A 95 19.25 25.70 -7.76
N GLU A 96 19.46 25.10 -8.92
CA GLU A 96 19.24 23.68 -9.16
C GLU A 96 20.19 22.79 -8.34
N ASN A 97 21.49 23.12 -8.32
CA ASN A 97 22.49 22.41 -7.54
C ASN A 97 22.23 22.54 -6.03
N ALA A 98 21.75 23.70 -5.58
CA ALA A 98 21.38 23.93 -4.19
C ALA A 98 20.22 23.02 -3.76
N LEU A 99 19.18 22.86 -4.57
CA LEU A 99 18.05 21.96 -4.28
C LEU A 99 18.50 20.49 -4.18
N GLU A 100 19.39 20.03 -5.06
CA GLU A 100 19.90 18.65 -5.00
C GLU A 100 20.76 18.40 -3.76
N ASN A 101 21.69 19.30 -3.45
CA ASN A 101 22.50 19.24 -2.24
C ASN A 101 21.63 19.28 -0.98
N LEU A 102 20.61 20.15 -0.96
CA LEU A 102 19.66 20.27 0.15
C LEU A 102 18.86 18.97 0.33
N THR A 103 18.43 18.34 -0.76
CA THR A 103 17.70 17.05 -0.72
C THR A 103 18.54 15.96 -0.06
N ALA A 104 19.80 15.79 -0.47
CA ALA A 104 20.71 14.80 0.11
C ALA A 104 21.02 15.07 1.60
N PHE A 105 21.29 16.33 1.93
CA PHE A 105 21.51 16.77 3.32
C PHE A 105 20.30 16.50 4.21
N LEU A 106 19.10 16.89 3.79
CA LEU A 106 17.86 16.64 4.56
C LEU A 106 17.62 15.14 4.75
N CYS A 107 17.81 14.32 3.70
CA CYS A 107 17.71 12.87 3.82
C CYS A 107 18.68 12.34 4.88
N ALA A 108 19.93 12.78 4.89
CA ALA A 108 20.91 12.34 5.88
C ALA A 108 20.55 12.81 7.29
N VAL A 109 20.20 14.08 7.49
CA VAL A 109 19.83 14.66 8.80
C VAL A 109 18.63 13.93 9.40
N PHE A 110 17.55 13.73 8.63
CA PHE A 110 16.34 13.10 9.15
C PHE A 110 16.47 11.58 9.40
N THR A 111 17.54 10.92 8.94
CA THR A 111 17.81 9.50 9.26
C THR A 111 18.28 9.28 10.69
N LYS A 112 18.76 10.34 11.36
CA LYS A 112 19.37 10.20 12.67
C LYS A 112 18.33 10.01 13.77
N ARG A 113 18.75 9.33 14.84
CA ARG A 113 17.95 9.13 16.06
C ARG A 113 18.33 10.18 17.09
N TYR A 114 17.56 11.26 17.11
CA TYR A 114 17.69 12.36 18.08
C TYR A 114 17.04 12.01 19.42
N THR A 115 17.55 12.61 20.50
CA THR A 115 16.97 12.46 21.85
C THR A 115 15.65 13.22 21.93
N ASN A 116 15.65 14.46 21.41
CA ASN A 116 14.47 15.29 21.24
C ASN A 116 14.30 15.61 19.75
N PRO A 117 13.59 14.77 18.98
CA PRO A 117 13.52 14.89 17.51
C PRO A 117 13.08 16.25 16.99
N ASN A 118 12.28 17.00 17.75
CA ASN A 118 11.88 18.33 17.32
C ASN A 118 13.00 19.36 17.52
N THR A 119 13.45 19.54 18.77
CA THR A 119 14.42 20.58 19.13
C THR A 119 15.80 20.30 18.54
N ASP A 120 16.28 19.06 18.61
CA ASP A 120 17.64 18.72 18.16
C ASP A 120 17.78 18.88 16.64
N VAL A 121 16.73 18.54 15.86
CA VAL A 121 16.74 18.74 14.41
C VAL A 121 16.70 20.23 14.07
N ILE A 122 15.89 21.02 14.77
CA ILE A 122 15.85 22.48 14.59
C ILE A 122 17.23 23.08 14.85
N GLU A 123 17.91 22.62 15.91
CA GLU A 123 19.26 23.05 16.25
C GLU A 123 20.26 22.69 15.14
N VAL A 124 20.25 21.47 14.62
CA VAL A 124 21.12 21.07 13.50
C VAL A 124 20.86 21.90 12.22
N LEU A 125 19.60 22.27 11.95
CA LEU A 125 19.25 22.95 10.70
C LEU A 125 19.49 24.46 10.74
N ALA A 126 19.06 25.16 11.79
CA ALA A 126 19.05 26.62 11.80
C ALA A 126 19.21 27.26 13.18
N GLY A 127 19.11 26.49 14.26
CA GLY A 127 18.92 27.04 15.61
C GLY A 127 17.50 27.57 15.82
N LEU A 128 17.10 27.69 17.08
CA LEU A 128 15.75 28.16 17.46
C LEU A 128 15.44 29.58 17.00
N ASP A 129 16.45 30.46 16.89
CA ASP A 129 16.25 31.87 16.56
C ASP A 129 15.97 32.12 15.07
N ALA A 130 16.53 31.29 14.18
CA ALA A 130 16.48 31.52 12.73
C ALA A 130 15.56 30.55 11.98
N ILE A 131 15.12 29.45 12.61
CA ILE A 131 14.35 28.40 11.94
C ILE A 131 13.04 28.92 11.34
N ASP A 132 12.30 29.77 12.05
CA ASP A 132 11.01 30.28 11.58
C ASP A 132 11.15 31.06 10.27
N ARG A 133 12.18 31.91 10.20
CA ARG A 133 12.49 32.69 9.01
C ARG A 133 12.96 31.79 7.88
N LEU A 134 13.96 30.93 8.13
CA LEU A 134 14.56 30.10 7.07
C LEU A 134 13.55 29.09 6.50
N MET A 135 12.72 28.48 7.34
CA MET A 135 11.68 27.55 6.88
C MET A 135 10.59 28.28 6.10
N SER A 136 10.16 29.47 6.56
CA SER A 136 9.18 30.27 5.82
C SER A 136 9.69 30.69 4.45
N ASP A 137 10.95 31.14 4.38
CA ASP A 137 11.62 31.52 3.14
C ASP A 137 11.76 30.29 2.21
N LEU A 138 12.20 29.15 2.75
CA LEU A 138 12.34 27.90 1.98
C LEU A 138 11.00 27.43 1.41
N VAL A 139 9.94 27.36 2.22
CA VAL A 139 8.62 26.91 1.74
C VAL A 139 8.05 27.88 0.71
N GLN A 140 8.26 29.19 0.87
CA GLN A 140 7.91 30.21 -0.12
C GLN A 140 8.66 30.02 -1.45
N SER A 141 9.97 29.80 -1.40
CA SER A 141 10.78 29.55 -2.60
C SER A 141 10.36 28.26 -3.31
N LEU A 142 10.20 27.17 -2.58
CA LEU A 142 9.79 25.87 -3.14
C LEU A 142 8.40 25.95 -3.78
N GLU A 143 7.44 26.59 -3.13
CA GLU A 143 6.09 26.79 -3.67
C GLU A 143 6.12 27.60 -4.98
N SER A 144 6.85 28.73 -4.98
CA SER A 144 6.99 29.59 -6.16
C SER A 144 7.65 28.84 -7.32
N ILE A 145 8.73 28.10 -7.03
CA ILE A 145 9.45 27.30 -8.03
C ILE A 145 8.52 26.27 -8.65
N ILE A 146 7.83 25.46 -7.83
CA ILE A 146 6.92 24.41 -8.31
C ILE A 146 5.77 25.00 -9.15
N ARG A 147 5.27 26.18 -8.78
CA ARG A 147 4.11 26.80 -9.46
C ARG A 147 4.49 27.54 -10.75
N GLN A 148 5.60 28.28 -10.78
CA GLN A 148 5.82 29.33 -11.78
C GLN A 148 7.02 29.09 -12.71
N GLU A 149 8.01 28.29 -12.31
CA GLU A 149 9.22 28.14 -13.12
C GLU A 149 8.95 27.51 -14.50
N ALA A 150 9.70 27.97 -15.50
CA ALA A 150 9.53 27.50 -16.88
C ALA A 150 10.19 26.13 -17.12
N GLN A 151 11.31 25.87 -16.43
CA GLN A 151 12.07 24.63 -16.60
C GLN A 151 11.46 23.51 -15.73
N GLU A 152 11.11 22.38 -16.34
CA GLU A 152 10.58 21.23 -15.60
C GLU A 152 11.60 20.61 -14.64
N THR A 153 12.90 20.72 -14.96
CA THR A 153 14.01 20.14 -14.17
C THR A 153 14.06 20.75 -12.78
N ILE A 154 14.07 22.09 -12.68
CA ILE A 154 14.11 22.79 -11.40
C ILE A 154 12.83 22.55 -10.58
N ARG A 155 11.65 22.52 -11.23
CA ARG A 155 10.38 22.20 -10.56
C ARG A 155 10.41 20.81 -9.93
N THR A 156 10.94 19.83 -10.66
CA THR A 156 11.08 18.44 -10.19
C THR A 156 12.07 18.34 -9.03
N ARG A 157 13.20 19.06 -9.11
CA ARG A 157 14.18 19.15 -8.01
C ARG A 157 13.57 19.77 -6.76
N ALA A 158 12.83 20.87 -6.90
CA ALA A 158 12.14 21.50 -5.77
C ALA A 158 11.08 20.58 -5.15
N LEU A 159 10.31 19.87 -5.98
CA LEU A 159 9.35 18.89 -5.49
C LEU A 159 10.02 17.76 -4.70
N ARG A 160 11.18 17.28 -5.12
CA ARG A 160 11.95 16.26 -4.39
C ARG A 160 12.53 16.79 -3.08
N THR A 161 12.95 18.05 -3.05
CA THR A 161 13.32 18.72 -1.79
C THR A 161 12.14 18.81 -0.84
N VAL A 162 10.93 19.16 -1.34
CA VAL A 162 9.70 19.11 -0.54
C VAL A 162 9.47 17.69 -0.04
N LEU A 163 9.57 16.67 -0.89
CA LEU A 163 9.38 15.27 -0.51
C LEU A 163 10.35 14.84 0.61
N ALA A 164 11.64 15.17 0.49
CA ALA A 164 12.64 14.88 1.53
C ALA A 164 12.32 15.59 2.85
N LEU A 165 11.88 16.86 2.78
CA LEU A 165 11.56 17.67 3.95
C LEU A 165 10.30 17.18 4.67
N VAL A 166 9.21 16.90 3.94
CA VAL A 166 7.93 16.49 4.55
C VAL A 166 7.96 15.04 5.03
N SER A 167 8.70 14.16 4.35
CA SER A 167 8.86 12.77 4.76
C SER A 167 9.82 12.64 5.95
N GLY A 168 10.98 13.29 5.89
CA GLY A 168 11.96 13.27 6.97
C GLY A 168 11.49 14.04 8.21
N GLY A 169 10.87 15.20 8.02
CA GLY A 169 10.35 16.05 9.09
C GLY A 169 8.99 15.64 9.65
N PHE A 170 8.39 14.52 9.21
CA PHE A 170 6.99 14.17 9.50
C PHE A 170 6.60 14.13 10.98
N HIS A 171 7.56 13.88 11.87
CA HIS A 171 7.36 13.85 13.33
C HIS A 171 7.79 15.13 14.06
N THR A 172 8.14 16.17 13.32
CA THR A 172 8.62 17.46 13.83
C THR A 172 7.64 18.59 13.49
N SER A 173 7.79 19.74 14.15
CA SER A 173 7.05 20.96 13.82
C SER A 173 7.43 21.54 12.46
N LEU A 174 8.51 21.09 11.79
CA LEU A 174 8.92 21.60 10.49
C LEU A 174 7.86 21.39 9.39
N VAL A 175 6.96 20.42 9.54
CA VAL A 175 5.88 20.19 8.59
C VAL A 175 4.72 21.19 8.77
N SER A 176 4.61 21.85 9.93
CA SER A 176 3.54 22.84 10.16
C SER A 176 3.66 24.06 9.25
N TYR A 177 4.87 24.44 8.82
CA TYR A 177 5.06 25.54 7.85
C TYR A 177 4.32 25.29 6.53
N PHE A 178 4.21 24.02 6.09
CA PHE A 178 3.41 23.64 4.92
C PHE A 178 1.90 23.65 5.16
N MET A 179 1.46 23.67 6.42
CA MET A 179 0.04 23.86 6.77
C MET A 179 -0.34 25.34 6.72
N HIS A 180 0.57 26.23 7.10
CA HIS A 180 0.39 27.67 7.00
C HIS A 180 0.49 28.17 5.56
N ARG A 181 1.40 27.58 4.78
CA ARG A 181 1.58 27.89 3.36
C ARG A 181 1.26 26.68 2.51
N ASP A 182 0.07 26.69 1.90
CA ASP A 182 -0.43 25.54 1.17
C ASP A 182 0.26 25.34 -0.20
N LEU A 183 0.78 24.13 -0.41
CA LEU A 183 1.37 23.73 -1.70
C LEU A 183 0.35 23.15 -2.66
N PHE A 184 -0.88 22.88 -2.22
CA PHE A 184 -1.84 22.05 -2.95
C PHE A 184 -2.07 22.54 -4.39
N SER A 185 -2.33 23.83 -4.57
CA SER A 185 -2.55 24.42 -5.91
C SER A 185 -1.29 24.40 -6.79
N ALA A 186 -0.11 24.60 -6.20
CA ALA A 186 1.16 24.49 -6.92
C ALA A 186 1.40 23.05 -7.42
N LEU A 187 1.13 22.06 -6.56
CA LEU A 187 1.24 20.63 -6.90
C LEU A 187 0.22 20.20 -7.96
N MET A 188 -1.03 20.67 -7.88
CA MET A 188 -2.04 20.39 -8.90
C MET A 188 -1.64 20.97 -10.27
N LYS A 189 -1.14 22.21 -10.29
CA LYS A 189 -0.63 22.82 -11.53
C LYS A 189 0.56 22.04 -12.08
N TYR A 190 1.51 21.64 -11.22
CA TYR A 190 2.63 20.81 -11.62
C TYR A 190 2.19 19.52 -12.28
N VAL A 191 1.29 18.75 -11.67
CA VAL A 191 0.75 17.50 -12.23
C VAL A 191 0.11 17.72 -13.61
N HIS A 192 -0.56 18.86 -13.80
CA HIS A 192 -1.18 19.21 -15.08
C HIS A 192 -0.13 19.53 -16.16
N ASP A 193 0.90 20.30 -15.81
CA ASP A 193 1.94 20.73 -16.75
C ASP A 193 2.81 19.56 -17.23
N ILE A 194 3.19 18.63 -16.34
CA ILE A 194 4.07 17.48 -16.64
C ILE A 194 3.31 16.18 -16.94
N HIS A 195 2.13 16.26 -17.55
CA HIS A 195 1.29 15.11 -17.87
C HIS A 195 2.01 14.03 -18.72
N ASP A 196 3.01 14.42 -19.52
CA ASP A 196 3.83 13.49 -20.33
C ASP A 196 4.79 12.62 -19.50
N LYS A 197 5.15 13.04 -18.28
CA LYS A 197 6.13 12.38 -17.40
C LYS A 197 5.46 11.90 -16.10
N PRO A 198 4.68 10.81 -16.14
CA PRO A 198 3.88 10.36 -15.01
C PRO A 198 4.69 9.93 -13.78
N ALA A 199 5.97 9.57 -13.95
CA ALA A 199 6.86 9.27 -12.83
C ALA A 199 7.07 10.49 -11.90
N HIS A 200 7.23 11.69 -12.46
CA HIS A 200 7.37 12.91 -11.67
C HIS A 200 6.04 13.38 -11.08
N GLY A 201 4.93 13.12 -11.80
CA GLY A 201 3.58 13.36 -11.28
C GLY A 201 3.23 12.49 -10.06
N LEU A 202 3.88 11.32 -9.91
CA LEU A 202 3.72 10.45 -8.74
C LEU A 202 4.31 11.08 -7.46
N ASP A 203 5.46 11.76 -7.56
CA ASP A 203 6.10 12.41 -6.41
C ASP A 203 5.16 13.46 -5.79
N ALA A 204 4.47 14.24 -6.64
CA ALA A 204 3.48 15.22 -6.19
C ALA A 204 2.29 14.55 -5.49
N PHE A 205 1.82 13.42 -6.01
CA PHE A 205 0.76 12.62 -5.40
C PHE A 205 1.17 12.11 -4.01
N ILE A 206 2.41 11.63 -3.86
CA ILE A 206 2.97 11.18 -2.58
C ILE A 206 3.09 12.32 -1.57
N VAL A 207 3.62 13.48 -1.97
CA VAL A 207 3.71 14.68 -1.11
C VAL A 207 2.35 15.06 -0.53
N ILE A 208 1.29 15.06 -1.35
CA ILE A 208 -0.08 15.34 -0.89
C ILE A 208 -0.57 14.29 0.10
N GLY A 209 -0.27 13.01 -0.15
CA GLY A 209 -0.59 11.90 0.76
C GLY A 209 0.05 12.07 2.13
N ILE A 210 1.32 12.45 2.18
CA ILE A 210 2.06 12.70 3.42
C ILE A 210 1.48 13.92 4.15
N LEU A 211 1.32 15.04 3.44
CA LEU A 211 0.81 16.29 4.02
C LEU A 211 -0.61 16.14 4.56
N SER A 212 -1.50 15.42 3.87
CA SER A 212 -2.85 15.11 4.35
C SER A 212 -2.88 14.13 5.53
N SER A 213 -1.78 13.41 5.77
CA SER A 213 -1.64 12.46 6.88
C SER A 213 -0.95 13.06 8.11
N TYR A 214 -0.33 14.24 7.99
CA TYR A 214 0.35 14.92 9.08
C TYR A 214 -0.65 15.34 10.17
N ASN A 215 -0.39 14.95 11.43
CA ASN A 215 -1.25 15.22 12.59
C ASN A 215 -2.74 14.92 12.36
N LYS A 216 -3.05 13.96 11.47
CA LYS A 216 -4.41 13.67 10.99
C LYS A 216 -5.41 13.39 12.12
N PHE A 217 -4.95 12.86 13.25
CA PHE A 217 -5.80 12.49 14.37
C PHE A 217 -5.64 13.41 15.59
N GLU A 218 -4.90 14.51 15.43
CA GLU A 218 -4.48 15.42 16.49
C GLU A 218 -5.06 16.82 16.26
N SER A 219 -5.12 17.27 15.00
CA SER A 219 -5.59 18.59 14.62
C SER A 219 -6.31 18.55 13.27
N GLN A 220 -7.10 19.58 12.97
CA GLN A 220 -7.67 19.74 11.63
C GLN A 220 -6.55 19.97 10.62
N ASN A 221 -6.54 19.18 9.53
CA ASN A 221 -5.50 19.22 8.52
C ASN A 221 -6.00 19.96 7.26
N VAL A 222 -5.26 20.99 6.83
CA VAL A 222 -5.63 21.84 5.68
C VAL A 222 -5.69 21.04 4.37
N TYR A 223 -4.74 20.12 4.16
CA TYR A 223 -4.72 19.29 2.96
C TYR A 223 -5.87 18.28 2.93
N HIS A 224 -6.33 17.81 4.09
CA HIS A 224 -7.52 16.96 4.14
C HIS A 224 -8.76 17.71 3.61
N ASN A 225 -9.01 18.94 4.08
CA ASN A 225 -10.08 19.79 3.54
C ASN A 225 -9.92 20.03 2.03
N ARG A 226 -8.68 20.29 1.57
CA ARG A 226 -8.39 20.45 0.14
C ARG A 226 -8.73 19.21 -0.67
N LEU A 227 -8.50 18.00 -0.14
CA LEU A 227 -8.89 16.75 -0.81
C LEU A 227 -10.40 16.63 -0.94
N GLU A 228 -11.17 16.99 0.09
CA GLU A 228 -12.64 16.93 0.07
C GLU A 228 -13.23 17.93 -0.94
N ASP A 229 -12.70 19.15 -0.98
CA ASP A 229 -13.20 20.24 -1.85
C ASP A 229 -12.68 20.17 -3.29
N PHE A 230 -11.81 19.22 -3.63
CA PHE A 230 -11.16 19.18 -4.93
C PHE A 230 -12.09 18.64 -6.03
N VAL A 231 -12.39 19.49 -7.03
CA VAL A 231 -13.37 19.18 -8.10
C VAL A 231 -12.80 19.25 -9.52
N ASN A 232 -11.52 19.59 -9.73
CA ASN A 232 -10.92 19.65 -11.06
C ASN A 232 -10.74 18.23 -11.64
N GLU A 233 -11.70 17.81 -12.46
CA GLU A 233 -11.75 16.45 -12.99
C GLU A 233 -10.57 16.10 -13.89
N ASP A 234 -10.05 17.04 -14.70
CA ASP A 234 -8.92 16.80 -15.59
C ASP A 234 -7.65 16.46 -14.80
N THR A 235 -7.35 17.25 -13.77
CA THR A 235 -6.21 16.96 -12.87
C THR A 235 -6.45 15.69 -12.06
N ILE A 236 -7.68 15.41 -11.61
CA ILE A 236 -8.02 14.13 -10.94
C ILE A 236 -7.72 12.95 -11.86
N ARG A 237 -8.10 13.01 -13.14
CA ARG A 237 -7.83 11.96 -14.12
C ARG A 237 -6.32 11.75 -14.32
N LEU A 238 -5.53 12.82 -14.34
CA LEU A 238 -4.06 12.73 -14.39
C LEU A 238 -3.49 12.05 -13.14
N LEU A 239 -3.96 12.41 -11.94
CA LEU A 239 -3.55 11.76 -10.69
C LEU A 239 -3.89 10.26 -10.70
N VAL A 240 -5.09 9.91 -11.15
CA VAL A 240 -5.52 8.51 -11.31
C VAL A 240 -4.62 7.77 -12.31
N HIS A 241 -4.25 8.41 -13.42
CA HIS A 241 -3.36 7.82 -14.42
C HIS A 241 -1.94 7.58 -13.86
N ASN A 242 -1.39 8.55 -13.14
CA ASN A 242 -0.07 8.43 -12.50
C ASN A 242 -0.07 7.29 -11.47
N PHE A 243 -1.12 7.20 -10.64
CA PHE A 243 -1.30 6.10 -9.71
C PHE A 243 -1.44 4.75 -10.42
N ALA A 244 -2.25 4.67 -11.48
CA ALA A 244 -2.44 3.43 -12.25
C ALA A 244 -1.13 2.89 -12.84
N ARG A 245 -0.28 3.77 -13.38
CA ARG A 245 1.04 3.40 -13.89
C ARG A 245 1.96 2.90 -12.78
N ALA A 246 1.91 3.54 -11.60
CA ALA A 246 2.66 3.08 -10.44
C ALA A 246 2.16 1.71 -9.94
N ALA A 247 0.84 1.49 -9.89
CA ALA A 247 0.23 0.22 -9.52
C ALA A 247 0.64 -0.91 -10.49
N ALA A 248 0.58 -0.66 -11.80
CA ALA A 248 1.08 -1.59 -12.82
C ALA A 248 2.57 -1.89 -12.62
N ALA A 249 3.41 -0.86 -12.38
CA ALA A 249 4.83 -1.06 -12.11
C ALA A 249 5.09 -1.88 -10.84
N ILE A 250 4.29 -1.70 -9.78
CA ILE A 250 4.40 -2.51 -8.55
C ILE A 250 4.06 -3.97 -8.85
N ARG A 251 2.98 -4.25 -9.60
CA ARG A 251 2.68 -5.62 -10.05
C ARG A 251 3.83 -6.20 -10.85
N ASP A 252 4.34 -5.45 -11.82
CA ASP A 252 5.37 -5.91 -12.74
C ASP A 252 6.69 -6.25 -12.01
N GLN A 253 6.97 -5.61 -10.88
CA GLN A 253 8.07 -6.00 -9.98
C GLN A 253 7.91 -7.45 -9.49
N TYR A 254 6.70 -7.85 -9.05
CA TYR A 254 6.45 -9.23 -8.61
C TYR A 254 6.50 -10.21 -9.78
N VAL A 255 5.89 -9.85 -10.91
CA VAL A 255 5.88 -10.69 -12.12
C VAL A 255 7.30 -10.90 -12.66
N ALA A 256 8.18 -9.91 -12.56
CA ALA A 256 9.58 -10.03 -12.96
C ALA A 256 10.36 -11.06 -12.11
N VAL A 257 9.97 -11.27 -10.85
CA VAL A 257 10.55 -12.32 -10.00
C VAL A 257 10.02 -13.70 -10.40
N GLN A 258 8.71 -13.80 -10.61
CA GLN A 258 8.05 -15.05 -11.00
C GLN A 258 6.83 -14.75 -11.87
N ASP A 259 6.90 -15.06 -13.16
CA ASP A 259 5.73 -14.98 -14.04
C ASP A 259 4.77 -16.11 -13.70
N ASP A 260 3.58 -15.73 -13.27
CA ASP A 260 2.52 -16.60 -12.80
C ASP A 260 1.45 -16.90 -13.86
N TYR A 261 1.64 -16.43 -15.09
CA TYR A 261 0.88 -16.92 -16.24
C TYR A 261 1.48 -18.23 -16.76
N PRO A 262 0.63 -19.21 -17.14
CA PRO A 262 1.13 -20.41 -17.79
C PRO A 262 1.82 -20.01 -19.10
N VAL A 263 3.06 -20.47 -19.27
CA VAL A 263 3.85 -20.21 -20.48
C VAL A 263 3.04 -20.68 -21.69
N PRO A 264 2.73 -19.80 -22.67
CA PRO A 264 2.10 -20.22 -23.90
C PRO A 264 2.91 -21.35 -24.54
N TRP A 265 2.24 -22.42 -25.00
CA TRP A 265 2.93 -23.53 -25.63
C TRP A 265 3.79 -23.02 -26.80
N SER A 266 5.09 -23.31 -26.76
CA SER A 266 6.05 -22.95 -27.80
C SER A 266 7.09 -24.06 -27.99
N PHE A 267 7.67 -24.17 -29.18
CA PHE A 267 8.76 -25.11 -29.45
C PHE A 267 9.98 -24.84 -28.55
N SER A 268 10.18 -23.58 -28.15
CA SER A 268 11.22 -23.18 -27.20
C SER A 268 10.97 -23.67 -25.77
N SER A 269 9.71 -23.71 -25.31
CA SER A 269 9.38 -24.18 -23.96
C SER A 269 9.49 -25.71 -23.84
N THR A 270 9.18 -26.45 -24.91
CA THR A 270 9.42 -27.90 -24.99
C THR A 270 10.91 -28.24 -25.05
N LEU A 271 11.71 -27.48 -25.81
CA LEU A 271 13.17 -27.63 -25.80
C LEU A 271 13.77 -27.34 -24.42
N ALA A 272 13.29 -26.32 -23.71
CA ALA A 272 13.73 -26.03 -22.35
C ALA A 272 13.34 -27.15 -21.35
N MET A 273 12.15 -27.72 -21.48
CA MET A 273 11.66 -28.82 -20.62
C MET A 273 12.44 -30.14 -20.82
N VAL A 274 12.96 -30.37 -22.02
CA VAL A 274 13.78 -31.56 -22.36
C VAL A 274 15.29 -31.31 -22.16
N GLY A 275 15.68 -30.20 -21.53
CA GLY A 275 17.09 -29.87 -21.23
C GLY A 275 17.89 -29.33 -22.42
N LEU A 276 17.23 -29.05 -23.55
CA LEU A 276 17.81 -28.48 -24.76
C LEU A 276 17.60 -26.95 -24.82
N ARG A 277 17.60 -26.27 -23.67
CA ARG A 277 17.45 -24.80 -23.58
C ARG A 277 18.50 -24.05 -24.42
N GLY A 278 19.70 -24.61 -24.60
CA GLY A 278 20.74 -24.01 -25.45
C GLY A 278 20.35 -23.88 -26.93
N LEU A 279 19.33 -24.61 -27.39
CA LEU A 279 18.80 -24.56 -28.76
C LEU A 279 17.50 -23.74 -28.87
N SER A 280 17.01 -23.18 -27.76
CA SER A 280 15.78 -22.40 -27.75
C SER A 280 16.05 -20.91 -27.93
N ALA A 281 15.04 -20.17 -28.42
CA ALA A 281 15.08 -18.71 -28.46
C ALA A 281 15.25 -18.07 -27.06
N ASP A 282 15.01 -18.82 -25.99
CA ASP A 282 15.16 -18.43 -24.58
C ASP A 282 16.53 -18.80 -24.00
N ALA A 283 17.48 -19.31 -24.80
CA ALA A 283 18.85 -19.58 -24.39
C ALA A 283 19.55 -18.35 -23.78
N LYS A 284 19.16 -17.14 -24.22
CA LYS A 284 19.69 -15.85 -23.74
C LYS A 284 18.91 -15.22 -22.59
N LYS A 285 17.73 -15.75 -22.22
CA LYS A 285 17.00 -15.25 -21.05
C LYS A 285 17.67 -15.73 -19.77
N PRO A 286 17.73 -14.93 -18.69
CA PRO A 286 18.27 -15.38 -17.42
C PRO A 286 17.52 -16.62 -16.91
N LEU A 287 18.21 -17.46 -16.15
CA LEU A 287 17.56 -18.58 -15.47
C LEU A 287 16.50 -18.03 -14.49
N PRO A 288 15.35 -18.72 -14.33
CA PRO A 288 14.41 -18.35 -13.27
C PRO A 288 15.15 -18.39 -11.93
N PRO A 289 14.90 -17.41 -11.04
CA PRO A 289 15.61 -17.35 -9.76
C PRO A 289 15.38 -18.64 -8.98
N THR A 290 16.40 -19.09 -8.26
CA THR A 290 16.26 -20.20 -7.31
C THR A 290 15.23 -19.84 -6.23
N GLU A 291 14.66 -20.84 -5.54
CA GLU A 291 13.62 -20.59 -4.52
C GLU A 291 14.10 -19.64 -3.41
N GLU A 292 15.38 -19.74 -3.02
CA GLU A 292 16.00 -18.85 -2.03
C GLU A 292 16.20 -17.43 -2.55
N GLU A 293 16.65 -17.28 -3.80
CA GLU A 293 16.79 -15.97 -4.45
C GLU A 293 15.43 -15.30 -4.61
N ALA A 294 14.42 -16.04 -5.10
CA ALA A 294 13.05 -15.55 -5.21
C ALA A 294 12.52 -15.11 -3.84
N LYS A 295 12.77 -15.88 -2.77
CA LYS A 295 12.40 -15.47 -1.40
C LYS A 295 13.05 -14.15 -1.00
N ARG A 296 14.33 -13.92 -1.30
CA ARG A 296 15.03 -12.66 -1.02
C ARG A 296 14.44 -11.50 -1.83
N LEU A 297 14.26 -11.69 -3.13
CA LEU A 297 13.69 -10.68 -4.04
C LEU A 297 12.26 -10.28 -3.62
N PHE A 298 11.39 -11.24 -3.32
CA PHE A 298 10.04 -10.94 -2.84
C PHE A 298 10.03 -10.23 -1.47
N THR A 299 11.07 -10.37 -0.66
CA THR A 299 11.17 -9.69 0.63
C THR A 299 11.52 -8.22 0.48
N SER A 300 12.25 -7.85 -0.58
CA SER A 300 12.50 -6.44 -0.95
C SER A 300 11.31 -5.77 -1.66
N LEU A 301 10.32 -6.54 -2.13
CA LEU A 301 9.14 -6.00 -2.80
C LEU A 301 8.01 -5.65 -1.81
N PRO A 302 7.16 -4.65 -2.12
CA PRO A 302 7.24 -3.76 -3.30
C PRO A 302 8.38 -2.72 -3.15
N HIS A 303 8.81 -2.04 -4.20
CA HIS A 303 9.76 -0.93 -4.08
C HIS A 303 9.13 0.30 -3.38
N GLU A 304 9.93 1.34 -3.14
CA GLU A 304 9.53 2.53 -2.37
C GLU A 304 8.40 3.34 -3.02
N ASN A 305 8.20 3.18 -4.33
CA ASN A 305 7.06 3.76 -5.04
C ASN A 305 5.70 3.27 -4.52
N ALA A 306 5.65 2.17 -3.75
CA ALA A 306 4.45 1.73 -3.03
C ALA A 306 3.92 2.76 -2.02
N ALA A 307 4.74 3.74 -1.62
CA ALA A 307 4.28 4.90 -0.85
C ALA A 307 3.06 5.60 -1.46
N CYS A 308 2.84 5.50 -2.78
CA CYS A 308 1.66 6.03 -3.47
C CYS A 308 0.32 5.39 -3.05
N ILE A 309 0.33 4.27 -2.31
CA ILE A 309 -0.88 3.65 -1.78
C ILE A 309 -1.46 4.45 -0.60
N LEU A 310 -0.63 5.23 0.11
CA LEU A 310 -1.10 6.15 1.15
C LEU A 310 -1.99 7.28 0.57
N PRO A 311 -1.55 8.08 -0.42
CA PRO A 311 -2.42 9.06 -1.05
C PRO A 311 -3.63 8.43 -1.74
N LEU A 312 -3.50 7.23 -2.35
CA LEU A 312 -4.67 6.50 -2.86
C LEU A 312 -5.75 6.37 -1.78
N TYR A 313 -5.38 5.85 -0.61
CA TYR A 313 -6.30 5.70 0.51
C TYR A 313 -6.90 7.05 0.94
N SER A 314 -6.06 8.08 1.11
CA SER A 314 -6.52 9.43 1.51
C SER A 314 -7.49 10.04 0.50
N PHE A 315 -7.23 9.92 -0.80
CA PHE A 315 -8.10 10.44 -1.86
C PHE A 315 -9.39 9.63 -1.99
N VAL A 316 -9.33 8.30 -1.94
CA VAL A 316 -10.53 7.44 -1.99
C VAL A 316 -11.44 7.71 -0.78
N HIS A 317 -10.85 7.96 0.39
CA HIS A 317 -11.59 8.31 1.60
C HIS A 317 -12.24 9.69 1.53
N ALA A 318 -11.50 10.72 1.11
CA ALA A 318 -11.95 12.12 1.15
C ALA A 318 -12.74 12.54 -0.09
N ASN A 319 -12.46 11.98 -1.27
CA ASN A 319 -12.93 12.50 -2.55
C ASN A 319 -13.65 11.46 -3.40
N LYS A 320 -14.98 11.59 -3.48
CA LYS A 320 -15.84 10.70 -4.28
C LYS A 320 -15.59 10.79 -5.78
N LEU A 321 -15.20 11.95 -6.30
CA LEU A 321 -14.88 12.13 -7.72
C LEU A 321 -13.60 11.38 -8.10
N PHE A 322 -12.59 11.38 -7.22
CA PHE A 322 -11.38 10.58 -7.40
C PHE A 322 -11.72 9.09 -7.45
N ALA A 323 -12.49 8.58 -6.47
CA ALA A 323 -12.90 7.17 -6.44
C ALA A 323 -13.75 6.79 -7.68
N ALA A 324 -14.62 7.68 -8.14
CA ALA A 324 -15.40 7.48 -9.35
C ALA A 324 -14.53 7.46 -10.63
N ASN A 325 -13.55 8.36 -10.76
CA ASN A 325 -12.62 8.37 -11.88
C ASN A 325 -11.73 7.11 -11.88
N LEU A 326 -11.20 6.72 -10.71
CA LEU A 326 -10.43 5.49 -10.55
C LEU A 326 -11.20 4.26 -11.08
N LEU A 327 -12.50 4.17 -10.80
CA LEU A 327 -13.35 3.06 -11.24
C LEU A 327 -13.77 3.16 -12.72
N ASN A 328 -14.18 4.33 -13.18
CA ASN A 328 -14.90 4.50 -14.44
C ASN A 328 -14.02 4.89 -15.63
N MET A 329 -12.78 5.33 -15.40
CA MET A 329 -11.88 5.68 -16.50
C MET A 329 -11.63 4.46 -17.40
N SER A 330 -12.07 4.59 -18.66
CA SER A 330 -11.65 3.73 -19.75
C SER A 330 -10.28 4.18 -20.26
N VAL A 331 -9.58 3.29 -20.97
CA VAL A 331 -8.29 3.63 -21.59
C VAL A 331 -8.32 3.16 -23.03
N ASP A 332 -7.43 3.75 -23.84
CA ASP A 332 -7.17 3.34 -25.22
C ASP A 332 -6.98 1.82 -25.33
N LYS A 333 -7.22 1.28 -26.54
CA LYS A 333 -7.30 -0.17 -26.81
C LYS A 333 -6.08 -1.00 -26.34
N ASP A 334 -4.95 -0.37 -26.02
CA ASP A 334 -3.70 -1.04 -25.62
C ASP A 334 -3.29 -0.80 -24.15
N LYS A 335 -4.04 -0.02 -23.38
CA LYS A 335 -3.68 0.34 -22.01
C LYS A 335 -4.64 -0.27 -20.99
N GLU A 336 -4.09 -0.73 -19.87
CA GLU A 336 -4.87 -1.28 -18.77
C GLU A 336 -5.65 -0.19 -18.02
N ALA A 337 -6.92 -0.46 -17.69
CA ALA A 337 -7.76 0.44 -16.91
C ALA A 337 -7.17 0.73 -15.52
N PRO A 338 -7.26 1.98 -15.01
CA PRO A 338 -6.74 2.34 -13.69
C PRO A 338 -7.20 1.42 -12.56
N PHE A 339 -8.49 1.09 -12.53
CA PHE A 339 -9.02 0.14 -11.55
C PHE A 339 -8.48 -1.28 -11.73
N SER A 340 -8.23 -1.73 -12.96
CA SER A 340 -7.64 -3.05 -13.22
C SER A 340 -6.21 -3.11 -12.70
N ALA A 341 -5.39 -2.08 -12.99
CA ALA A 341 -4.03 -1.98 -12.49
C ALA A 341 -4.00 -1.94 -10.95
N PHE A 342 -4.93 -1.21 -10.33
CA PHE A 342 -5.08 -1.15 -8.88
C PHE A 342 -5.44 -2.51 -8.24
N LEU A 343 -6.47 -3.19 -8.78
CA LEU A 343 -6.87 -4.50 -8.27
C LEU A 343 -5.77 -5.53 -8.50
N SER A 344 -5.09 -5.46 -9.65
CA SER A 344 -3.96 -6.31 -9.96
C SER A 344 -2.83 -6.11 -8.96
N SER A 345 -2.35 -4.88 -8.76
CA SER A 345 -1.29 -4.59 -7.78
C SER A 345 -1.69 -5.01 -6.37
N THR A 346 -2.95 -4.80 -5.98
CA THR A 346 -3.48 -5.20 -4.68
C THR A 346 -3.40 -6.70 -4.49
N SER A 347 -3.73 -7.50 -5.52
CA SER A 347 -3.61 -8.95 -5.49
C SER A 347 -2.19 -9.43 -5.20
N TYR A 348 -1.18 -8.86 -5.87
CA TYR A 348 0.22 -9.26 -5.63
C TYR A 348 0.72 -8.82 -4.24
N ILE A 349 0.41 -7.60 -3.82
CA ILE A 349 0.82 -7.10 -2.50
C ILE A 349 0.15 -7.92 -1.38
N SER A 350 -1.16 -8.20 -1.49
CA SER A 350 -1.88 -8.95 -0.46
C SER A 350 -1.47 -10.42 -0.41
N HIS A 351 -1.19 -11.05 -1.56
CA HIS A 351 -0.67 -12.42 -1.63
C HIS A 351 0.70 -12.58 -0.95
N HIS A 352 1.48 -11.49 -0.83
CA HIS A 352 2.78 -11.45 -0.16
C HIS A 352 2.80 -10.73 1.20
N ALA A 353 1.64 -10.36 1.75
CA ALA A 353 1.55 -9.62 3.01
C ALA A 353 2.18 -10.35 4.21
N TYR A 354 2.20 -11.69 4.21
CA TYR A 354 2.83 -12.50 5.26
C TYR A 354 4.35 -12.30 5.38
N ARG A 355 5.02 -11.80 4.34
CA ARG A 355 6.49 -11.69 4.30
C ARG A 355 7.04 -10.65 5.27
N GLY A 356 6.25 -9.64 5.64
CA GLY A 356 6.72 -8.61 6.55
C GLY A 356 5.69 -7.55 6.90
N PRO A 357 5.95 -6.74 7.95
CA PRO A 357 5.05 -5.67 8.37
C PRO A 357 4.90 -4.56 7.32
N ARG A 358 5.91 -4.37 6.47
CA ARG A 358 5.88 -3.41 5.36
C ARG A 358 4.91 -3.83 4.26
N GLN A 359 4.99 -5.08 3.78
CA GLN A 359 4.06 -5.63 2.80
C GLN A 359 2.62 -5.65 3.34
N ALA A 360 2.46 -6.08 4.60
CA ALA A 360 1.16 -6.07 5.28
C ALA A 360 0.54 -4.67 5.38
N THR A 361 1.36 -3.64 5.61
CA THR A 361 0.90 -2.24 5.61
C THR A 361 0.27 -1.84 4.29
N TYR A 362 0.96 -2.10 3.17
CA TYR A 362 0.45 -1.75 1.86
C TYR A 362 -0.77 -2.58 1.45
N ALA A 363 -0.78 -3.88 1.78
CA ALA A 363 -1.96 -4.71 1.59
C ALA A 363 -3.17 -4.15 2.37
N THR A 364 -2.96 -3.73 3.62
CA THR A 364 -4.00 -3.15 4.47
C THR A 364 -4.55 -1.85 3.87
N LEU A 365 -3.70 -0.91 3.45
CA LEU A 365 -4.15 0.35 2.83
C LEU A 365 -4.90 0.11 1.51
N SER A 366 -4.44 -0.83 0.68
CA SER A 366 -5.14 -1.21 -0.54
C SER A 366 -6.53 -1.82 -0.26
N LEU A 367 -6.63 -2.74 0.69
CA LEU A 367 -7.93 -3.33 1.08
C LEU A 367 -8.85 -2.29 1.74
N LEU A 368 -8.31 -1.36 2.53
CA LEU A 368 -9.09 -0.24 3.08
C LEU A 368 -9.68 0.64 1.97
N SER A 369 -8.90 0.93 0.94
CA SER A 369 -9.38 1.68 -0.23
C SER A 369 -10.51 0.92 -0.94
N ILE A 370 -10.35 -0.39 -1.16
CA ILE A 370 -11.42 -1.23 -1.72
C ILE A 370 -12.66 -1.21 -0.83
N ARG A 371 -12.49 -1.36 0.50
CA ARG A 371 -13.60 -1.33 1.47
C ARG A 371 -14.40 -0.04 1.36
N ILE A 372 -13.74 1.11 1.34
CA ILE A 372 -14.42 2.41 1.21
C ILE A 372 -15.21 2.48 -0.10
N MET A 373 -14.63 2.01 -1.22
CA MET A 373 -15.31 2.02 -2.51
C MET A 373 -16.53 1.10 -2.56
N VAL A 374 -16.51 -0.07 -1.91
CA VAL A 374 -17.67 -0.98 -1.89
C VAL A 374 -18.74 -0.57 -0.87
N GLU A 375 -18.44 0.35 0.06
CA GLU A 375 -19.44 0.94 0.97
C GLU A 375 -20.27 2.07 0.34
N ASP A 376 -19.75 2.71 -0.72
CA ASP A 376 -20.50 3.70 -1.50
C ASP A 376 -21.45 3.00 -2.48
N SER A 377 -22.76 3.25 -2.36
CA SER A 377 -23.78 2.53 -3.14
C SER A 377 -23.69 2.77 -4.65
N VAL A 378 -23.20 3.94 -5.08
CA VAL A 378 -23.04 4.27 -6.50
C VAL A 378 -21.86 3.52 -7.09
N LEU A 379 -20.74 3.49 -6.36
CA LEU A 379 -19.55 2.72 -6.77
C LEU A 379 -19.82 1.22 -6.69
N ALA A 380 -20.47 0.72 -5.63
CA ALA A 380 -20.85 -0.68 -5.47
C ALA A 380 -21.72 -1.17 -6.64
N LYS A 381 -22.67 -0.35 -7.09
CA LYS A 381 -23.49 -0.64 -8.29
C LYS A 381 -22.63 -0.86 -9.54
N ARG A 382 -21.64 0.00 -9.76
CA ARG A 382 -20.72 -0.13 -10.90
C ARG A 382 -19.79 -1.33 -10.73
N ILE A 383 -19.21 -1.52 -9.54
CA ILE A 383 -18.32 -2.65 -9.22
C ILE A 383 -19.01 -4.01 -9.45
N CYS A 384 -20.31 -4.11 -9.15
CA CYS A 384 -21.10 -5.33 -9.32
C CYS A 384 -21.81 -5.44 -10.69
N SER A 385 -21.73 -4.41 -11.55
CA SER A 385 -22.43 -4.41 -12.84
C SER A 385 -21.69 -5.18 -13.94
N ALA A 386 -22.46 -5.91 -14.75
CA ALA A 386 -21.99 -6.56 -15.96
C ALA A 386 -21.45 -5.57 -17.03
N ASP A 387 -21.89 -4.31 -17.00
CA ASP A 387 -21.42 -3.26 -17.93
C ASP A 387 -20.01 -2.79 -17.61
N SER A 388 -19.51 -3.08 -16.41
CA SER A 388 -18.19 -2.64 -15.92
C SER A 388 -17.12 -3.73 -16.04
N LYS A 389 -17.40 -4.77 -16.86
CA LYS A 389 -16.48 -5.87 -17.13
C LYS A 389 -15.14 -5.36 -17.65
N ARG A 390 -14.06 -5.90 -17.11
CA ARG A 390 -12.69 -5.55 -17.51
C ARG A 390 -11.76 -6.72 -17.28
N VAL A 391 -10.63 -6.73 -17.99
CA VAL A 391 -9.56 -7.73 -17.78
C VAL A 391 -8.76 -7.31 -16.55
N ILE A 392 -8.54 -8.24 -15.63
CA ILE A 392 -7.82 -8.03 -14.37
C ILE A 392 -6.92 -9.23 -14.15
N ARG A 393 -5.60 -9.00 -14.15
CA ARG A 393 -4.61 -10.02 -13.80
C ARG A 393 -4.51 -10.14 -12.29
N LEU A 394 -4.68 -11.34 -11.74
CA LEU A 394 -4.51 -11.62 -10.31
C LEU A 394 -3.29 -12.49 -10.08
N CYS A 395 -2.68 -12.35 -8.91
CA CYS A 395 -1.49 -13.09 -8.51
C CYS A 395 -1.80 -14.59 -8.34
N ARG A 396 -0.94 -15.43 -8.89
CA ARG A 396 -1.01 -16.90 -8.79
C ARG A 396 0.36 -17.50 -8.48
N GLN A 397 1.21 -16.77 -7.76
CA GLN A 397 2.61 -17.16 -7.55
C GLN A 397 2.78 -18.34 -6.56
N ARG A 398 1.76 -18.65 -5.74
CA ARG A 398 1.80 -19.77 -4.78
C ARG A 398 0.50 -20.60 -4.83
N PRO A 399 0.57 -21.93 -4.64
CA PRO A 399 -0.62 -22.76 -4.46
C PRO A 399 -1.23 -22.55 -3.05
N PRO A 400 -2.53 -22.84 -2.85
CA PRO A 400 -3.50 -23.27 -3.86
C PRO A 400 -3.88 -22.15 -4.84
N HIS A 401 -4.16 -22.49 -6.10
CA HIS A 401 -4.50 -21.50 -7.13
C HIS A 401 -6.01 -21.43 -7.35
N LEU A 402 -6.56 -20.21 -7.41
CA LEU A 402 -7.90 -19.98 -7.95
C LEU A 402 -7.97 -20.30 -9.46
N PRO A 403 -9.16 -20.45 -10.06
CA PRO A 403 -9.32 -20.62 -11.51
C PRO A 403 -8.68 -19.48 -12.32
N LEU A 404 -8.05 -19.81 -13.46
CA LEU A 404 -7.42 -18.81 -14.32
C LEU A 404 -8.48 -18.11 -15.18
N ILE A 405 -8.61 -16.79 -15.00
CA ILE A 405 -9.56 -15.97 -15.75
C ILE A 405 -8.77 -14.91 -16.52
N THR A 406 -8.68 -15.08 -17.84
CA THR A 406 -8.02 -14.12 -18.75
C THR A 406 -9.00 -13.22 -19.49
N SER A 407 -10.29 -13.57 -19.48
CA SER A 407 -11.36 -12.81 -20.11
C SER A 407 -11.85 -11.66 -19.20
N ALA A 408 -12.55 -10.69 -19.81
CA ALA A 408 -13.18 -9.61 -19.06
C ALA A 408 -14.21 -10.15 -18.05
N ARG A 409 -14.10 -9.70 -16.80
CA ARG A 409 -14.93 -10.14 -15.67
C ARG A 409 -15.46 -8.94 -14.87
N VAL A 410 -16.55 -9.16 -14.13
CA VAL A 410 -17.13 -8.13 -13.26
C VAL A 410 -16.15 -7.82 -12.13
N PRO A 411 -15.82 -6.54 -11.85
CA PRO A 411 -14.81 -6.19 -10.84
C PRO A 411 -15.06 -6.78 -9.45
N ALA A 412 -16.32 -6.87 -9.02
CA ALA A 412 -16.70 -7.53 -7.77
C ALA A 412 -16.13 -8.97 -7.67
N THR A 413 -16.16 -9.74 -8.75
CA THR A 413 -15.59 -11.10 -8.74
C THR A 413 -14.08 -11.08 -8.50
N ALA A 414 -13.35 -10.12 -9.06
CA ALA A 414 -11.90 -10.03 -8.84
C ALA A 414 -11.57 -9.56 -7.42
N ILE A 415 -12.40 -8.69 -6.82
CA ILE A 415 -12.28 -8.29 -5.42
C ILE A 415 -12.53 -9.48 -4.49
N LEU A 416 -13.52 -10.32 -4.79
CA LEU A 416 -13.78 -11.55 -4.04
C LEU A 416 -12.59 -12.53 -4.14
N ASP A 417 -11.98 -12.70 -5.31
CA ASP A 417 -10.77 -13.51 -5.48
C ASP A 417 -9.60 -12.95 -4.65
N ILE A 418 -9.35 -11.63 -4.72
CA ILE A 418 -8.30 -10.96 -3.91
C ILE A 418 -8.52 -11.22 -2.41
N CYS A 419 -9.77 -11.11 -1.93
CA CYS A 419 -10.08 -11.39 -0.55
C CYS A 419 -9.87 -12.88 -0.23
N THR A 420 -10.28 -13.80 -1.11
CA THR A 420 -10.14 -15.25 -0.94
C THR A 420 -8.67 -15.68 -0.88
N ASP A 421 -7.83 -15.15 -1.78
CA ASP A 421 -6.38 -15.35 -1.79
C ASP A 421 -5.73 -14.75 -0.54
N THR A 422 -6.20 -13.58 -0.10
CA THR A 422 -5.71 -12.94 1.13
C THR A 422 -5.92 -13.84 2.35
N LEU A 423 -7.09 -14.51 2.45
CA LEU A 423 -7.38 -15.46 3.53
C LEU A 423 -6.53 -16.75 3.40
N SER A 424 -6.20 -17.18 2.18
CA SER A 424 -5.53 -18.45 1.92
C SER A 424 -4.00 -18.39 2.05
N HIS A 425 -3.37 -17.26 1.70
CA HIS A 425 -1.91 -17.19 1.56
C HIS A 425 -1.17 -16.48 2.69
N ASN A 426 -1.89 -15.91 3.66
CA ASN A 426 -1.31 -15.06 4.71
C ASN A 426 -1.25 -15.68 6.11
N LEU A 427 -1.26 -17.00 6.21
CA LEU A 427 -1.08 -17.68 7.49
C LEU A 427 0.38 -17.51 7.97
N ARG A 428 0.56 -16.99 9.19
CA ARG A 428 1.87 -16.78 9.83
C ARG A 428 1.78 -16.99 11.34
N LYS A 429 2.92 -17.14 12.02
CA LYS A 429 3.01 -17.41 13.49
C LYS A 429 2.13 -16.49 14.34
N ARG A 430 2.04 -15.20 13.98
CA ARG A 430 1.10 -14.25 14.59
C ARG A 430 0.08 -13.79 13.55
N LEU A 431 -1.14 -14.29 13.64
CA LEU A 431 -2.22 -13.97 12.71
C LEU A 431 -2.44 -12.46 12.61
N ASP A 432 -2.59 -11.96 11.37
CA ASP A 432 -2.94 -10.57 11.11
C ASP A 432 -4.45 -10.38 11.16
N VAL A 433 -4.99 -10.16 12.37
CA VAL A 433 -6.45 -10.03 12.58
C VAL A 433 -7.06 -8.96 11.70
N HIS A 434 -6.36 -7.82 11.54
CA HIS A 434 -6.82 -6.69 10.74
C HIS A 434 -6.93 -7.04 9.24
N LEU A 435 -5.91 -7.69 8.68
CA LEU A 435 -5.91 -8.07 7.26
C LEU A 435 -7.05 -9.05 6.92
N TYR A 436 -7.25 -10.06 7.77
CA TYR A 436 -8.31 -11.06 7.57
C TYR A 436 -9.70 -10.45 7.80
N GLY A 437 -9.86 -9.64 8.86
CA GLY A 437 -11.12 -8.94 9.13
C GLY A 437 -11.51 -7.98 7.99
N LEU A 438 -10.54 -7.30 7.36
CA LEU A 438 -10.79 -6.47 6.19
C LEU A 438 -11.25 -7.29 4.98
N ALA A 439 -10.57 -8.39 4.67
CA ALA A 439 -10.96 -9.26 3.55
C ALA A 439 -12.39 -9.79 3.72
N LEU A 440 -12.74 -10.31 4.91
CA LEU A 440 -14.09 -10.77 5.22
C LEU A 440 -15.12 -9.64 5.20
N GLY A 441 -14.75 -8.48 5.75
CA GLY A 441 -15.62 -7.31 5.77
C GLY A 441 -15.95 -6.79 4.37
N ILE A 442 -14.99 -6.85 3.43
CA ILE A 442 -15.21 -6.53 2.02
C ILE A 442 -16.15 -7.55 1.37
N MET A 443 -15.92 -8.85 1.58
CA MET A 443 -16.81 -9.90 1.09
C MET A 443 -18.25 -9.69 1.58
N LEU A 444 -18.44 -9.42 2.88
CA LEU A 444 -19.76 -9.15 3.48
C LEU A 444 -20.48 -7.97 2.82
N ARG A 445 -19.77 -6.87 2.55
CA ARG A 445 -20.34 -5.70 1.85
C ARG A 445 -20.76 -6.01 0.42
N ILE A 446 -19.95 -6.79 -0.30
CA ILE A 446 -20.29 -7.20 -1.67
C ILE A 446 -21.54 -8.10 -1.65
N VAL A 447 -21.57 -9.16 -0.84
CA VAL A 447 -22.73 -10.09 -0.84
C VAL A 447 -24.01 -9.42 -0.35
N THR A 448 -23.93 -8.51 0.63
CA THR A 448 -25.09 -7.73 1.09
C THR A 448 -25.58 -6.78 0.00
N TYR A 449 -24.69 -6.13 -0.75
CA TYR A 449 -25.08 -5.33 -1.90
C TYR A 449 -25.75 -6.17 -3.00
N LEU A 450 -25.21 -7.36 -3.30
CA LEU A 450 -25.80 -8.27 -4.30
C LEU A 450 -27.20 -8.74 -3.90
N GLU A 451 -27.39 -9.06 -2.62
CA GLU A 451 -28.71 -9.41 -2.05
C GLU A 451 -29.71 -8.27 -2.19
N GLN A 452 -29.33 -7.05 -1.82
CA GLN A 452 -30.18 -5.86 -1.88
C GLN A 452 -30.55 -5.48 -3.31
N SER A 453 -29.60 -5.62 -4.23
CA SER A 453 -29.79 -5.33 -5.66
C SER A 453 -30.39 -6.49 -6.45
N LYS A 454 -30.57 -7.67 -5.83
CA LYS A 454 -30.97 -8.93 -6.49
C LYS A 454 -30.10 -9.27 -7.70
N SER A 455 -28.81 -8.96 -7.61
CA SER A 455 -27.83 -9.18 -8.67
C SER A 455 -27.16 -10.54 -8.48
N ARG A 456 -27.29 -11.42 -9.47
CA ARG A 456 -26.63 -12.74 -9.45
C ARG A 456 -25.25 -12.70 -10.10
N LEU A 457 -24.23 -13.11 -9.37
CA LEU A 457 -22.84 -13.01 -9.81
C LEU A 457 -22.29 -14.38 -10.25
N GLN A 458 -21.92 -14.47 -11.53
CA GLN A 458 -21.25 -15.65 -12.10
C GLN A 458 -19.81 -15.72 -11.55
N HIS A 459 -19.58 -16.62 -10.60
CA HIS A 459 -18.34 -16.72 -9.86
C HIS A 459 -18.14 -18.15 -9.31
N HIS A 460 -16.89 -18.51 -8.98
CA HIS A 460 -16.52 -19.82 -8.46
C HIS A 460 -16.68 -19.88 -6.93
N TRP A 461 -17.92 -19.73 -6.46
CA TRP A 461 -18.30 -19.62 -5.04
C TRP A 461 -17.76 -20.73 -4.13
N ALA A 462 -17.54 -21.92 -4.68
CA ALA A 462 -16.95 -23.06 -3.96
C ALA A 462 -15.62 -22.72 -3.26
N TYR A 463 -14.78 -21.87 -3.85
CA TYR A 463 -13.50 -21.46 -3.23
C TYR A 463 -13.71 -20.50 -2.07
N ILE A 464 -14.71 -19.63 -2.13
CA ILE A 464 -15.09 -18.75 -1.01
C ILE A 464 -15.54 -19.63 0.16
N TRP A 465 -16.49 -20.54 -0.06
CA TRP A 465 -16.99 -21.45 0.99
C TRP A 465 -15.87 -22.27 1.62
N GLY A 466 -14.99 -22.83 0.79
CA GLY A 466 -13.83 -23.58 1.26
C GLY A 466 -12.89 -22.72 2.12
N SER A 467 -12.64 -21.47 1.71
CA SER A 467 -11.77 -20.55 2.44
C SER A 467 -12.35 -20.11 3.78
N LEU A 468 -13.67 -19.83 3.83
CA LEU A 468 -14.35 -19.46 5.08
C LEU A 468 -14.30 -20.60 6.11
N LEU A 469 -14.61 -21.83 5.69
CA LEU A 469 -14.56 -22.98 6.59
C LEU A 469 -13.13 -23.41 6.95
N SER A 470 -12.19 -23.32 6.02
CA SER A 470 -10.78 -23.54 6.29
C SER A 470 -10.28 -22.56 7.37
N LEU A 471 -10.68 -21.30 7.28
CA LEU A 471 -10.37 -20.30 8.29
C LEU A 471 -11.05 -20.61 9.64
N MET A 472 -12.34 -20.99 9.66
CA MET A 472 -12.99 -21.43 10.92
C MET A 472 -12.27 -22.62 11.56
N ARG A 473 -11.88 -23.62 10.75
CA ARG A 473 -11.10 -24.79 11.20
C ARG A 473 -9.76 -24.37 11.79
N PHE A 474 -9.03 -23.49 11.11
CA PHE A 474 -7.76 -22.96 11.58
C PHE A 474 -7.91 -22.22 12.92
N LEU A 475 -8.85 -21.29 13.01
CA LEU A 475 -9.12 -20.53 14.23
C LEU A 475 -9.48 -21.46 15.40
N THR A 476 -10.29 -22.48 15.14
CA THR A 476 -10.68 -23.49 16.14
C THR A 476 -9.48 -24.33 16.60
N GLN A 477 -8.67 -24.81 15.65
CA GLN A 477 -7.53 -25.67 15.93
C GLN A 477 -6.46 -24.97 16.78
N TYR A 478 -6.23 -23.68 16.54
CA TYR A 478 -5.21 -22.88 17.24
C TYR A 478 -5.82 -21.90 18.25
N ALA A 479 -7.02 -22.19 18.76
CA ALA A 479 -7.78 -21.28 19.61
C ALA A 479 -7.01 -20.81 20.86
N ASP A 480 -6.26 -21.70 21.50
CA ASP A 480 -5.51 -21.39 22.72
C ASP A 480 -4.43 -20.33 22.51
N GLU A 481 -3.80 -20.31 21.33
CA GLU A 481 -2.79 -19.31 20.97
C GLU A 481 -3.43 -18.00 20.47
N LEU A 482 -4.58 -18.09 19.80
CA LEU A 482 -5.18 -16.96 19.06
C LEU A 482 -6.20 -16.15 19.87
N LYS A 483 -6.88 -16.74 20.85
CA LYS A 483 -8.00 -16.11 21.60
C LYS A 483 -7.63 -14.81 22.34
N HIS A 484 -6.33 -14.59 22.58
CA HIS A 484 -5.81 -13.41 23.26
C HIS A 484 -5.45 -12.26 22.31
N LEU A 485 -5.52 -12.46 20.99
CA LEU A 485 -5.26 -11.41 20.02
C LEU A 485 -6.37 -10.35 20.07
N ARG A 486 -5.98 -9.08 20.08
CA ARG A 486 -6.92 -7.95 20.05
C ARG A 486 -7.77 -8.01 18.78
N GLY A 487 -9.08 -7.80 18.92
CA GLY A 487 -10.03 -7.79 17.80
C GLY A 487 -10.39 -9.18 17.26
N ILE A 488 -9.79 -10.27 17.75
CA ILE A 488 -10.00 -11.62 17.18
C ILE A 488 -11.47 -12.04 17.20
N ARG A 489 -12.18 -11.74 18.29
CA ARG A 489 -13.60 -12.10 18.47
C ARG A 489 -14.52 -11.25 17.59
N GLU A 490 -14.39 -9.93 17.66
CA GLU A 490 -15.30 -9.01 16.95
C GLU A 490 -14.96 -8.87 15.47
N ASP A 491 -13.72 -8.53 15.14
CA ASP A 491 -13.34 -8.11 13.78
C ASP A 491 -13.14 -9.32 12.86
N LEU A 492 -12.70 -10.45 13.41
CA LEU A 492 -12.42 -11.67 12.64
C LEU A 492 -13.50 -12.74 12.81
N CYS A 493 -13.63 -13.36 13.99
CA CYS A 493 -14.55 -14.46 14.22
C CYS A 493 -16.02 -14.04 14.01
N GLY A 494 -16.38 -12.85 14.49
CA GLY A 494 -17.70 -12.25 14.30
C GLY A 494 -18.02 -12.05 12.83
N THR A 495 -17.18 -11.30 12.12
CA THR A 495 -17.35 -11.07 10.67
C THR A 495 -17.40 -12.37 9.87
N LEU A 496 -16.57 -13.36 10.23
CA LEU A 496 -16.56 -14.68 9.59
C LEU A 496 -17.87 -15.44 9.79
N ALA A 497 -18.36 -15.51 11.02
CA ALA A 497 -19.62 -16.18 11.35
C ALA A 497 -20.81 -15.46 10.69
N SER A 498 -20.87 -14.13 10.77
CA SER A 498 -21.95 -13.34 10.16
C SER A 498 -21.94 -13.43 8.64
N LEU A 499 -20.78 -13.44 7.99
CA LEU A 499 -20.68 -13.66 6.55
C LEU A 499 -21.18 -15.06 6.15
N ALA A 500 -20.76 -16.11 6.86
CA ALA A 500 -21.20 -17.47 6.58
C ALA A 500 -22.71 -17.63 6.81
N ALA A 501 -23.24 -17.09 7.92
CA ALA A 501 -24.66 -17.12 8.24
C ALA A 501 -25.49 -16.33 7.23
N PHE A 502 -25.03 -15.14 6.83
CA PHE A 502 -25.69 -14.33 5.80
C PHE A 502 -25.76 -15.07 4.45
N CYS A 503 -24.64 -15.67 4.02
CA CYS A 503 -24.61 -16.46 2.79
C CYS A 503 -25.53 -17.68 2.85
N LEU A 504 -25.69 -18.30 4.02
CA LEU A 504 -26.59 -19.44 4.22
C LEU A 504 -28.06 -19.01 4.18
N SER A 505 -28.42 -17.90 4.83
CA SER A 505 -29.81 -17.44 4.91
C SER A 505 -30.28 -16.73 3.64
N LYS A 506 -29.40 -16.07 2.88
CA LYS A 506 -29.75 -15.20 1.74
C LYS A 506 -29.06 -15.57 0.43
N GLY A 507 -28.32 -16.67 0.38
CA GLY A 507 -27.54 -17.11 -0.79
C GLY A 507 -28.33 -17.16 -2.09
N ASP A 508 -29.57 -17.63 -2.03
CA ASP A 508 -30.44 -17.79 -3.20
C ASP A 508 -30.74 -16.46 -3.94
N ALA A 509 -30.57 -15.32 -3.27
CA ALA A 509 -30.77 -14.00 -3.87
C ALA A 509 -29.64 -13.56 -4.81
N PHE A 510 -28.40 -14.02 -4.58
CA PHE A 510 -27.21 -13.52 -5.29
C PHE A 510 -26.34 -14.61 -5.93
N LEU A 511 -26.59 -15.88 -5.62
CA LEU A 511 -25.89 -16.99 -6.24
C LEU A 511 -26.41 -17.24 -7.67
N PRO A 512 -25.52 -17.69 -8.58
CA PRO A 512 -25.87 -17.87 -9.99
C PRO A 512 -26.88 -19.00 -10.20
N ASP A 513 -26.78 -20.08 -9.41
CA ASP A 513 -27.54 -21.30 -9.57
C ASP A 513 -27.70 -22.06 -8.23
N PRO A 514 -28.67 -22.99 -8.13
CA PRO A 514 -28.87 -23.79 -6.92
C PRO A 514 -27.69 -24.69 -6.56
N ALA A 515 -26.88 -25.15 -7.52
CA ALA A 515 -25.75 -26.04 -7.22
C ALA A 515 -24.66 -25.31 -6.42
N SER A 516 -24.45 -24.03 -6.70
CA SER A 516 -23.57 -23.14 -5.92
C SER A 516 -24.05 -22.96 -4.47
N PHE A 517 -25.37 -23.06 -4.24
CA PHE A 517 -25.97 -22.99 -2.92
C PHE A 517 -25.90 -24.35 -2.20
N ASP A 518 -26.22 -25.45 -2.88
CA ASP A 518 -26.08 -26.82 -2.39
C ASP A 518 -24.63 -27.09 -1.89
N ASP A 519 -23.61 -26.57 -2.58
CA ASP A 519 -22.20 -26.70 -2.19
C ASP A 519 -21.88 -26.02 -0.85
N LEU A 520 -22.55 -24.90 -0.52
CA LEU A 520 -22.41 -24.25 0.79
C LEU A 520 -22.96 -25.15 1.90
N PHE A 521 -24.17 -25.70 1.73
CA PHE A 521 -24.76 -26.64 2.68
C PHE A 521 -23.90 -27.89 2.86
N TYR A 522 -23.44 -28.48 1.75
CA TYR A 522 -22.56 -29.65 1.77
C TYR A 522 -21.32 -29.40 2.63
N LYS A 523 -20.64 -28.28 2.39
CA LYS A 523 -19.44 -27.89 3.13
C LYS A 523 -19.71 -27.59 4.60
N LEU A 524 -20.84 -26.97 4.91
CA LEU A 524 -21.26 -26.72 6.30
C LEU A 524 -21.51 -28.03 7.05
N ILE A 525 -22.18 -29.00 6.41
CA ILE A 525 -22.40 -30.34 6.94
C ILE A 525 -21.05 -31.03 7.20
N GLU A 526 -20.09 -30.95 6.29
CA GLU A 526 -18.73 -31.47 6.52
C GLU A 526 -17.98 -30.80 7.67
N ALA A 527 -18.42 -29.63 8.15
CA ALA A 527 -17.80 -28.88 9.23
C ALA A 527 -18.55 -28.98 10.58
N ASN A 528 -19.45 -29.97 10.73
CA ASN A 528 -20.30 -30.09 11.92
C ASN A 528 -19.56 -30.27 13.25
N ASP A 529 -18.39 -30.90 13.26
CA ASP A 529 -17.57 -31.03 14.47
C ASP A 529 -16.79 -29.75 14.82
N VAL A 530 -16.62 -28.85 13.85
CA VAL A 530 -15.87 -27.60 13.98
C VAL A 530 -16.73 -26.53 14.66
N LEU A 531 -18.00 -26.39 14.26
CA LEU A 531 -18.86 -25.30 14.73
C LEU A 531 -19.04 -25.26 16.27
N PRO A 532 -19.30 -26.38 16.98
CA PRO A 532 -19.42 -26.36 18.43
C PRO A 532 -18.12 -25.95 19.13
N ARG A 533 -16.97 -26.40 18.60
CA ARG A 533 -15.65 -26.05 19.14
C ARG A 533 -15.31 -24.58 18.87
N PHE A 534 -15.67 -24.08 17.69
CA PHE A 534 -15.53 -22.66 17.34
C PHE A 534 -16.34 -21.78 18.29
N LYS A 535 -17.60 -22.16 18.55
CA LYS A 535 -18.48 -21.51 19.54
C LYS A 535 -17.81 -21.51 20.91
N GLN A 536 -17.36 -22.66 21.39
CA GLN A 536 -16.72 -22.79 22.71
C GLN A 536 -15.47 -21.89 22.85
N ALA A 537 -14.68 -21.75 21.79
CA ALA A 537 -13.47 -20.93 21.80
C ALA A 537 -13.74 -19.42 21.78
N TYR A 538 -14.72 -18.98 20.99
CA TYR A 538 -14.86 -17.57 20.60
C TYR A 538 -16.17 -16.89 21.01
N SER A 539 -17.18 -17.61 21.47
CA SER A 539 -18.40 -17.01 22.03
C SER A 539 -18.13 -16.35 23.38
N ASP A 540 -18.93 -15.32 23.66
CA ASP A 540 -18.92 -14.56 24.90
C ASP A 540 -20.38 -14.15 25.21
N PRO A 541 -20.89 -14.39 26.43
CA PRO A 541 -22.28 -14.09 26.79
C PRO A 541 -22.57 -12.59 26.94
N SER A 542 -21.58 -11.71 26.78
CA SER A 542 -21.79 -10.27 26.80
C SER A 542 -22.72 -9.82 25.66
N PRO A 543 -23.68 -8.89 25.92
CA PRO A 543 -24.59 -8.37 24.90
C PRO A 543 -23.90 -7.80 23.66
N ARG A 544 -22.62 -7.39 23.79
CA ARG A 544 -21.79 -6.91 22.69
C ARG A 544 -21.59 -7.98 21.59
N PHE A 545 -21.63 -9.26 21.94
CA PHE A 545 -21.37 -10.38 21.05
C PHE A 545 -22.63 -11.17 20.68
N ASP A 546 -23.82 -10.69 21.05
CA ASP A 546 -25.08 -11.40 20.79
C ASP A 546 -25.28 -11.70 19.30
N ALA A 547 -25.02 -10.74 18.42
CA ALA A 547 -25.15 -10.94 16.97
C ALA A 547 -24.18 -12.02 16.44
N VAL A 548 -22.97 -12.08 17.01
CA VAL A 548 -21.97 -13.09 16.66
C VAL A 548 -22.41 -14.47 17.15
N ASN A 549 -22.89 -14.56 18.39
CA ASN A 549 -23.40 -15.79 18.96
C ASN A 549 -24.60 -16.32 18.15
N ARG A 550 -25.55 -15.44 17.79
CA ARG A 550 -26.68 -15.79 16.90
C ARG A 550 -26.21 -16.30 15.54
N SER A 551 -25.20 -15.65 14.95
CA SER A 551 -24.62 -16.10 13.67
C SER A 551 -24.05 -17.51 13.78
N ILE A 552 -23.33 -17.82 14.87
CA ILE A 552 -22.78 -19.15 15.11
C ILE A 552 -23.90 -20.17 15.37
N ASP A 553 -24.92 -19.78 16.12
CA ASP A 553 -26.08 -20.63 16.45
C ASP A 553 -26.89 -20.99 15.21
N ALA A 554 -27.11 -20.04 14.30
CA ALA A 554 -27.75 -20.30 13.01
C ALA A 554 -26.99 -21.36 12.20
N LEU A 555 -25.66 -21.24 12.12
CA LEU A 555 -24.81 -22.22 11.43
C LEU A 555 -24.91 -23.61 12.08
N MET A 556 -24.89 -23.67 13.42
CA MET A 556 -25.03 -24.91 14.18
C MET A 556 -26.41 -25.55 14.01
N ASN A 557 -27.48 -24.76 14.00
CA ASN A 557 -28.85 -25.23 13.83
C ASN A 557 -29.03 -25.89 12.45
N VAL A 558 -28.55 -25.24 11.39
CA VAL A 558 -28.59 -25.81 10.04
C VAL A 558 -27.74 -27.08 9.96
N SER A 559 -26.51 -27.06 10.45
CA SER A 559 -25.63 -28.24 10.44
C SER A 559 -26.25 -29.43 11.19
N SER A 560 -26.85 -29.17 12.36
CA SER A 560 -27.47 -30.19 13.20
C SER A 560 -28.73 -30.79 12.55
N HIS A 561 -29.60 -29.95 11.97
CA HIS A 561 -30.79 -30.39 11.22
C HIS A 561 -30.43 -31.41 10.13
N TYR A 562 -29.45 -31.08 9.28
CA TYR A 562 -29.03 -31.98 8.22
C TYR A 562 -28.37 -33.25 8.77
N HIS A 563 -27.63 -33.21 9.88
CA HIS A 563 -27.11 -34.42 10.51
C HIS A 563 -28.20 -35.33 11.08
N GLU A 564 -29.26 -34.76 11.63
CA GLU A 564 -30.43 -35.52 12.09
C GLU A 564 -31.16 -36.17 10.92
N LEU A 565 -31.35 -35.43 9.82
CA LEU A 565 -31.97 -35.94 8.60
C LEU A 565 -31.14 -37.08 7.98
N LEU A 566 -29.81 -36.92 7.91
CA LEU A 566 -28.87 -37.94 7.44
C LEU A 566 -28.90 -39.20 8.32
N LYS A 567 -29.00 -39.05 9.65
CA LYS A 567 -29.15 -40.18 10.60
C LYS A 567 -30.48 -40.89 10.43
N ALA A 568 -31.57 -40.14 10.24
CA ALA A 568 -32.92 -40.68 10.08
C ALA A 568 -33.05 -41.52 8.79
N GLN A 569 -32.41 -41.10 7.70
CA GLN A 569 -32.52 -41.80 6.42
C GLN A 569 -31.53 -42.95 6.22
N HIS A 570 -30.32 -42.89 6.78
CA HIS A 570 -29.24 -43.82 6.43
C HIS A 570 -28.60 -44.55 7.64
N GLY A 571 -29.14 -44.37 8.85
CA GLY A 571 -28.63 -44.98 10.08
C GLY A 571 -27.26 -44.42 10.52
N ARG A 572 -26.65 -45.02 11.56
CA ARG A 572 -25.32 -44.63 12.11
C ARG A 572 -24.14 -44.98 11.18
N LYS A 573 -24.22 -44.72 9.86
CA LYS A 573 -23.06 -44.86 8.97
C LYS A 573 -22.21 -43.58 9.04
N THR A 574 -20.94 -43.71 9.40
CA THR A 574 -19.98 -42.61 9.64
C THR A 574 -19.56 -41.89 8.35
N HIS A 575 -19.73 -42.51 7.19
CA HIS A 575 -19.43 -41.91 5.88
C HIS A 575 -20.56 -42.20 4.89
N GLN A 576 -21.18 -41.14 4.37
CA GLN A 576 -22.19 -41.22 3.33
C GLN A 576 -21.61 -40.80 1.98
N SER A 577 -22.13 -41.36 0.89
CA SER A 577 -21.66 -40.97 -0.45
C SER A 577 -22.04 -39.52 -0.76
N PRO A 578 -21.23 -38.76 -1.52
CA PRO A 578 -21.54 -37.38 -1.88
C PRO A 578 -22.92 -37.21 -2.55
N ALA A 579 -23.33 -38.20 -3.35
CA ALA A 579 -24.65 -38.22 -3.99
C ALA A 579 -25.81 -38.38 -2.99
N ALA A 580 -25.61 -39.13 -1.90
CA ALA A 580 -26.61 -39.27 -0.84
C ALA A 580 -26.80 -37.95 -0.08
N ILE A 581 -25.69 -37.26 0.23
CA ILE A 581 -25.71 -35.96 0.92
C ILE A 581 -26.42 -34.92 0.05
N GLN A 582 -26.14 -34.85 -1.25
CA GLN A 582 -26.83 -33.94 -2.17
C GLN A 582 -28.34 -34.18 -2.24
N LYS A 583 -28.78 -35.45 -2.20
CA LYS A 583 -30.20 -35.78 -2.18
C LYS A 583 -30.87 -35.27 -0.90
N VAL A 584 -30.21 -35.51 0.25
CA VAL A 584 -30.67 -35.05 1.57
C VAL A 584 -30.68 -33.52 1.68
N ILE A 585 -29.73 -32.82 1.07
CA ILE A 585 -29.72 -31.35 1.02
C ILE A 585 -31.01 -30.82 0.39
N LYS A 586 -31.39 -31.39 -0.76
CA LYS A 586 -32.59 -30.98 -1.52
C LYS A 586 -33.88 -31.29 -0.77
N GLU A 587 -33.99 -32.47 -0.16
CA GLU A 587 -35.14 -32.85 0.66
C GLU A 587 -35.22 -32.02 1.96
N GLY A 588 -34.07 -31.62 2.51
CA GLY A 588 -34.00 -30.81 3.72
C GLY A 588 -34.48 -29.37 3.54
N TYR A 589 -34.49 -28.82 2.31
CA TYR A 589 -34.98 -27.46 2.06
C TYR A 589 -36.45 -27.27 2.47
N GLU A 590 -37.28 -28.31 2.37
CA GLU A 590 -38.70 -28.24 2.74
C GLU A 590 -38.91 -28.25 4.27
N THR A 591 -37.95 -28.77 5.03
CA THR A 591 -38.05 -28.96 6.48
C THR A 591 -37.17 -28.00 7.27
N LEU A 592 -36.28 -27.28 6.60
CA LEU A 592 -35.33 -26.36 7.22
C LEU A 592 -35.99 -25.00 7.46
N ASN A 593 -36.11 -24.63 8.74
CA ASN A 593 -36.46 -23.26 9.11
C ASN A 593 -35.18 -22.42 9.19
N LEU A 594 -34.83 -21.73 8.11
CA LEU A 594 -33.69 -20.81 8.11
C LEU A 594 -34.01 -19.61 9.00
N GLU A 595 -33.14 -19.33 9.98
CA GLU A 595 -33.21 -18.10 10.74
C GLU A 595 -33.05 -16.91 9.78
N ALA A 596 -34.16 -16.18 9.59
CA ALA A 596 -34.22 -14.97 8.80
C ALA A 596 -33.78 -13.75 9.62
N ASP A 597 -32.67 -13.87 10.37
CA ASP A 597 -32.14 -12.74 11.12
C ASP A 597 -31.58 -11.71 10.13
N GLU A 598 -32.23 -10.54 10.06
CA GLU A 598 -31.79 -9.42 9.23
C GLU A 598 -30.42 -8.88 9.68
N ASP A 599 -30.01 -9.15 10.93
CA ASP A 599 -28.76 -8.66 11.49
C ASP A 599 -27.50 -9.36 10.96
N PHE A 600 -27.58 -10.54 10.33
CA PHE A 600 -26.38 -11.23 9.80
C PHE A 600 -25.65 -10.40 8.74
N GLY A 601 -26.40 -9.60 7.97
CA GLY A 601 -25.85 -8.71 6.94
C GLY A 601 -25.42 -7.36 7.48
N ARG A 602 -25.54 -7.10 8.79
CA ARG A 602 -25.28 -5.78 9.36
C ARG A 602 -23.78 -5.53 9.46
N TRP A 603 -23.35 -4.41 8.89
CA TRP A 603 -21.99 -3.93 9.00
C TRP A 603 -21.97 -2.43 9.24
N GLU A 604 -20.89 -1.96 9.86
CA GLU A 604 -20.70 -0.54 10.13
C GLU A 604 -19.84 0.12 9.06
N ARG A 605 -20.23 1.34 8.67
CA ARG A 605 -19.43 2.18 7.77
C ARG A 605 -18.03 2.43 8.34
N TRP A 606 -17.06 2.55 7.45
CA TRP A 606 -15.69 2.87 7.76
C TRP A 606 -15.59 4.15 8.60
N ARG A 607 -14.78 4.08 9.65
CA ARG A 607 -14.48 5.21 10.55
C ARG A 607 -13.00 5.18 10.92
N GLU A 608 -12.22 6.12 10.38
CA GLU A 608 -10.77 6.16 10.60
C GLU A 608 -10.38 6.18 12.09
N ASN A 609 -11.17 6.87 12.93
CA ASN A 609 -10.87 7.02 14.36
C ASN A 609 -10.75 5.68 15.11
N ARG A 610 -11.50 4.64 14.69
CA ARG A 610 -11.38 3.30 15.30
C ARG A 610 -10.04 2.63 14.98
N TRP A 611 -9.43 3.02 13.86
CA TRP A 611 -8.17 2.50 13.37
C TRP A 611 -7.01 3.46 13.61
N LYS A 612 -7.18 4.51 14.44
CA LYS A 612 -6.17 5.55 14.70
C LYS A 612 -4.77 4.97 14.96
N ALA A 613 -4.65 3.97 15.83
CA ALA A 613 -3.35 3.39 16.19
C ALA A 613 -2.69 2.66 15.01
N GLU A 614 -3.45 1.84 14.28
CA GLU A 614 -2.95 1.11 13.12
C GLU A 614 -2.65 2.05 11.95
N LEU A 615 -3.52 3.02 11.67
CA LEU A 615 -3.31 4.01 10.62
C LEU A 615 -2.03 4.81 10.86
N LYS A 616 -1.78 5.26 12.10
CA LYS A 616 -0.49 5.90 12.45
C LYS A 616 0.72 5.02 12.13
N LYS A 617 0.63 3.72 12.41
CA LYS A 617 1.70 2.77 12.08
C LYS A 617 1.88 2.63 10.56
N THR A 618 0.78 2.52 9.82
CA THR A 618 0.83 2.41 8.34
C THR A 618 1.39 3.67 7.68
N ILE A 619 1.02 4.85 8.18
CA ILE A 619 1.52 6.15 7.69
C ILE A 619 3.03 6.24 7.88
N ARG A 620 3.57 5.82 9.05
CA ARG A 620 5.02 5.82 9.30
C ARG A 620 5.81 5.01 8.28
N VAL A 621 5.30 3.85 7.88
CA VAL A 621 5.95 3.01 6.85
C VAL A 621 5.98 3.72 5.50
N ALA A 622 4.85 4.31 5.08
CA ALA A 622 4.78 5.02 3.81
C ALA A 622 5.65 6.30 3.80
N VAL A 623 5.73 7.00 4.92
CA VAL A 623 6.59 8.17 5.12
C VAL A 623 8.07 7.79 4.99
N GLU A 624 8.49 6.70 5.63
CA GLU A 624 9.86 6.20 5.55
C GLU A 624 10.26 5.84 4.11
N ASP A 625 9.40 5.09 3.40
CA ASP A 625 9.63 4.75 2.00
C ASP A 625 9.70 6.00 1.10
N SER A 626 8.87 7.01 1.38
CA SER A 626 8.87 8.28 0.64
C SER A 626 10.18 9.05 0.78
N ARG A 627 10.83 8.93 1.94
CA ARG A 627 12.14 9.54 2.19
C ARG A 627 13.23 8.84 1.37
N ILE A 628 13.22 7.50 1.36
CA ILE A 628 14.16 6.72 0.54
C ILE A 628 13.95 7.04 -0.95
N LEU A 629 12.69 7.21 -1.37
CA LEU A 629 12.34 7.63 -2.73
C LEU A 629 12.95 9.01 -3.09
N SER A 630 12.92 9.99 -2.17
CA SER A 630 13.50 11.31 -2.44
C SER A 630 15.01 11.32 -2.63
N LEU A 631 15.74 10.35 -2.08
CA LEU A 631 17.19 10.23 -2.27
C LEU A 631 17.52 9.60 -3.64
N LYS A 632 16.79 8.56 -4.04
CA LYS A 632 17.03 7.80 -5.27
C LYS A 632 16.66 8.54 -6.56
N GLY A 633 15.66 9.42 -6.49
CA GLY A 633 15.22 10.24 -7.62
C GLY A 633 16.19 11.37 -7.89
#